data_AF-A0A1H6G177-F1
#
_entry.id   AF-A0A1H6G177-F1
#
_cell.length_a   1.000
_cell.length_b   1.000
_cell.length_c   1.000
_cell.angle_alpha   90.00
_cell.angle_beta   90.00
_cell.angle_gamma   90.00
#
_symmetry.space_group_name_H-M   'P 1'
#
loop_
_entity.id
_entity.type
_entity.pdbx_description
1 polymer ?
#
loop_
_entity_poly.entity_id
_entity_poly.type
_entity_poly.pdbx_seq_one_letter_code
_entity_poly.pdbx_strand_id
1 'polypeptide(L)' 'MSTRVGESTGYGPNFQMSAFGYIMAAILVILALPLLPVIVPAYLVWRIFFREDETHSFESWREESGRPPSDP' A
#
# COMPACT_ATOMS: atom_id res chain seq x y z
N MET A 1 -3.43 42.14 -31.17
CA MET A 1 -3.80 42.02 -29.74
C MET A 1 -3.20 40.72 -29.25
N SER A 2 -2.09 40.78 -28.50
CA SER A 2 -1.32 39.62 -28.05
C SER A 2 -1.94 39.13 -26.74
N THR A 3 -2.51 37.92 -26.76
CA THR A 3 -3.01 37.25 -25.56
C THR A 3 -1.83 36.90 -24.67
N ARG A 4 -1.73 37.57 -23.51
CA ARG A 4 -0.69 37.27 -22.52
C ARG A 4 -1.02 35.93 -21.88
N VAL A 5 -0.12 34.97 -22.04
CA VAL A 5 -0.17 33.61 -21.46
C VAL A 5 -0.12 33.60 -19.92
N GLY A 6 -0.10 34.78 -19.27
CA GLY A 6 -0.21 34.97 -17.83
C GLY A 6 -1.65 35.07 -17.30
N GLU A 7 -2.66 35.10 -18.15
CA GLU A 7 -4.07 34.92 -17.76
C GLU A 7 -4.46 33.43 -17.63
N SER A 8 -3.46 32.56 -17.40
CA SER A 8 -3.72 31.26 -16.77
C SER A 8 -4.38 31.56 -15.44
N THR A 9 -5.67 31.24 -15.35
CA THR A 9 -6.45 31.31 -14.12
C THR A 9 -5.60 30.70 -13.01
N GLY A 10 -5.09 31.57 -12.15
CA GLY A 10 -4.17 31.22 -11.10
C GLY A 10 -4.86 30.31 -10.10
N TYR A 11 -4.83 29.00 -10.38
CA TYR A 11 -4.83 27.98 -9.36
C TYR A 11 -3.47 28.06 -8.65
N GLY A 12 -3.27 29.15 -7.90
CA GLY A 12 -2.23 29.18 -6.88
C GLY A 12 -2.46 28.03 -5.90
N PRO A 13 -1.47 27.64 -5.09
CA PRO A 13 -1.60 26.53 -4.15
C PRO A 13 -2.88 26.70 -3.33
N ASN A 14 -3.86 25.82 -3.59
CA ASN A 14 -5.20 25.92 -3.05
C ASN A 14 -5.18 25.36 -1.62
N PHE A 15 -4.59 26.11 -0.69
CA PHE A 15 -4.46 25.73 0.73
C PHE A 15 -5.81 25.34 1.35
N GLN A 16 -6.92 25.94 0.89
CA GLN A 16 -8.27 25.61 1.34
C GLN A 16 -8.72 24.19 0.90
N MET A 17 -8.36 23.73 -0.31
CA MET A 17 -8.59 22.34 -0.71
C MET A 17 -7.77 21.34 0.13
N SER A 18 -6.57 21.72 0.56
CA SER A 18 -5.73 20.86 1.40
C SER A 18 -6.20 20.78 2.86
N ALA A 19 -6.74 21.87 3.42
CA ALA A 19 -7.14 21.93 4.83
C ALA A 19 -8.28 20.95 5.15
N PHE A 20 -9.27 20.86 4.27
CA PHE A 20 -10.34 19.87 4.40
C PHE A 20 -9.80 18.43 4.42
N GLY A 21 -8.86 18.12 3.51
CA GLY A 21 -8.22 16.80 3.46
C GLY A 21 -7.49 16.44 4.74
N TYR A 22 -6.73 17.39 5.32
CA TYR A 22 -6.03 17.17 6.59
C TYR A 22 -6.98 16.98 7.78
N ILE A 23 -8.08 17.74 7.83
CA ILE A 23 -9.10 17.58 8.87
C ILE A 23 -9.74 16.19 8.77
N MET A 24 -10.14 15.79 7.57
CA MET A 24 -10.72 14.46 7.34
C MET A 24 -9.72 13.35 7.68
N ALA A 25 -8.45 13.49 7.30
CA ALA A 25 -7.40 12.54 7.67
C ALA A 25 -7.23 12.44 9.19
N ALA A 26 -7.23 13.57 9.91
CA ALA A 26 -7.13 13.57 11.37
C ALA A 26 -8.32 12.85 12.02
N ILE A 27 -9.53 13.07 11.54
CA ILE A 27 -10.73 12.36 12.01
C ILE A 27 -10.58 10.86 11.78
N LEU A 28 -10.17 10.44 10.58
CA LEU A 28 -9.96 9.02 10.27
C LEU A 28 -8.89 8.39 11.17
N VAL A 29 -7.79 9.10 11.45
CA VAL A 29 -6.74 8.63 12.36
C VAL A 29 -7.30 8.46 13.77
N ILE A 30 -8.06 9.43 14.29
CA ILE A 30 -8.68 9.34 15.62
C ILE A 30 -9.64 8.16 15.72
N LEU A 31 -10.36 7.84 14.65
CA LEU A 31 -11.26 6.68 14.62
C LEU A 31 -10.52 5.35 14.45
N ALA A 32 -9.42 5.32 13.69
CA ALA A 32 -8.66 4.11 13.40
C ALA A 32 -7.65 3.73 14.51
N LEU A 33 -7.00 4.70 15.15
CA LEU A 33 -6.04 4.46 16.22
C LEU A 33 -6.57 3.57 17.36
N PRO A 34 -7.78 3.80 17.92
CA PRO A 34 -8.30 2.96 18.99
C PRO A 34 -8.60 1.53 18.55
N LEU A 35 -8.64 1.26 17.23
CA LEU A 35 -8.84 -0.07 16.68
C LEU A 35 -7.51 -0.86 16.57
N LEU A 36 -6.36 -0.18 16.54
CA LEU A 36 -5.04 -0.82 16.52
C LEU A 36 -4.80 -1.86 17.63
N PRO A 37 -5.16 -1.64 18.91
CA PRO A 37 -4.97 -2.65 19.95
C PRO A 37 -5.76 -3.95 19.71
N VAL A 38 -6.75 -3.95 18.81
CA VAL A 38 -7.48 -5.15 18.39
C VAL A 38 -6.91 -5.73 17.11
N ILE A 39 -6.66 -4.88 16.11
CA ILE A 39 -6.14 -5.31 14.80
C ILE A 39 -4.74 -5.91 14.94
N VAL A 40 -3.87 -5.33 15.77
CA VAL A 40 -2.48 -5.77 15.91
C VAL A 40 -2.41 -7.20 16.46
N PRO A 41 -3.05 -7.55 17.59
CA PRO A 41 -3.07 -8.94 18.07
C PRO A 41 -3.76 -9.90 17.09
N ALA A 42 -4.88 -9.50 16.48
CA ALA A 42 -5.57 -10.33 15.50
C ALA A 42 -4.68 -10.66 14.29
N TYR A 43 -3.94 -9.67 13.80
CA TYR A 43 -2.96 -9.85 12.74
C TYR A 43 -1.80 -10.75 13.16
N LEU A 44 -1.27 -10.59 14.38
CA LEU A 44 -0.19 -11.43 14.89
C LEU A 44 -0.62 -12.90 15.01
N VAL A 45 -1.79 -13.16 15.58
CA VAL A 45 -2.36 -14.52 15.66
C VAL A 45 -2.53 -15.08 14.25
N TRP A 46 -3.15 -14.34 13.34
CA TRP A 46 -3.31 -14.78 11.95
C TRP A 46 -1.96 -15.07 11.28
N ARG A 47 -0.97 -14.19 11.43
CA ARG A 47 0.38 -14.36 10.87
C ARG A 47 1.10 -15.60 11.41
N ILE A 48 0.91 -15.94 12.67
CA ILE A 48 1.56 -17.09 13.30
C ILE A 48 0.93 -18.41 12.84
N PHE A 49 -0.40 -18.46 12.73
CA PHE A 49 -1.10 -19.71 12.47
C PHE A 49 -1.43 -19.97 11.00
N PHE A 50 -1.60 -18.93 10.18
CA PHE A 50 -2.11 -19.07 8.81
C PHE A 50 -1.12 -18.71 7.73
N ARG A 51 -0.04 -18.00 8.07
CA ARG A 51 1.07 -17.85 7.14
C ARG A 51 2.01 -19.02 7.37
N GLU A 52 1.65 -20.15 6.76
CA GLU A 52 2.64 -21.14 6.34
C GLU A 52 3.73 -20.35 5.62
N ASP A 53 4.94 -20.42 6.15
CA ASP A 53 6.06 -19.78 5.49
C ASP A 53 6.12 -20.40 4.09
N GLU A 54 5.88 -19.58 3.06
CA GLU A 54 6.38 -19.82 1.72
C GLU A 54 7.91 -19.82 1.84
N THR A 55 8.41 -20.91 2.39
CA THR A 55 9.74 -21.39 2.20
C THR A 55 9.79 -21.68 0.70
N HIS A 56 10.08 -20.64 -0.09
CA HIS A 56 10.80 -20.82 -1.34
C HIS A 56 12.16 -21.39 -0.95
N SER A 57 12.15 -22.66 -0.54
CA SER A 57 13.34 -23.41 -0.21
C SER A 57 14.12 -23.51 -1.51
N PHE A 58 15.40 -23.24 -1.42
CA PHE A 58 16.36 -23.48 -2.50
C PHE A 58 16.25 -24.92 -3.07
N GLU A 59 15.65 -25.85 -2.32
CA GLU A 59 15.25 -27.19 -2.80
C GLU A 59 14.21 -27.16 -3.93
N SER A 60 13.17 -26.33 -3.88
CA SER A 60 12.13 -26.32 -4.92
C SER A 60 12.69 -25.82 -6.26
N TRP A 61 13.59 -24.84 -6.22
CA TRP A 61 14.34 -24.39 -7.40
C TRP A 61 15.24 -25.49 -7.98
N ARG A 62 15.82 -26.35 -7.14
CA ARG A 62 16.68 -27.47 -7.59
C ARG A 62 15.85 -28.61 -8.20
N GLU A 63 14.67 -28.91 -7.64
CA GLU A 63 13.75 -29.90 -8.22
C GLU A 63 13.20 -29.47 -9.59
N GLU A 64 12.98 -28.18 -9.78
CA GLU A 64 12.38 -27.64 -11.01
C GLU A 64 13.42 -27.42 -12.12
N SER A 65 14.66 -27.08 -11.78
CA SER A 65 15.77 -26.91 -12.73
C SER A 65 16.50 -28.22 -13.11
N GLY A 66 16.24 -29.32 -12.40
CA GLY A 66 16.89 -30.62 -12.60
C GLY A 66 16.23 -31.55 -13.61
N ARG A 67 15.04 -31.22 -14.14
CA ARG A 67 14.40 -32.02 -15.21
C ARG A 67 14.86 -31.51 -16.58
N PRO A 68 15.69 -32.26 -17.33
CA PRO A 68 15.88 -31.95 -18.75
C PRO A 68 14.53 -32.07 -19.47
N PRO A 69 14.26 -31.23 -20.50
CA PRO A 69 13.06 -31.39 -21.31
C PRO A 69 13.06 -32.80 -21.88
N SER A 70 12.11 -33.63 -21.45
CA SER A 70 11.83 -34.89 -22.13
C SER A 70 11.15 -34.52 -23.45
N ASP A 71 11.94 -34.46 -24.52
CA ASP A 71 11.43 -34.38 -25.88
C ASP A 71 10.56 -35.62 -26.18
N PRO A 72 9.44 -35.45 -26.91
CA PRO A 72 8.49 -36.52 -27.24
C PRO A 72 9.02 -37.58 -28.21
#